data_AF-A0AAD9ID04-F1
#
_entry.id   AF-A0AAD9ID04-F1
#
_cell.length_a   1.000
_cell.length_b   1.000
_cell.length_c   1.000
_cell.angle_alpha   90.00
_cell.angle_beta   90.00
_cell.angle_gamma   90.00
#
_symmetry.space_group_name_H-M   'P 1'
#
loop_
_entity.id
_entity.type
_entity.pdbx_description
1 polymer ?
#
loop_
_entity_poly.entity_id
_entity_poly.type
_entity_poly.pdbx_seq_one_letter_code
_entity_poly.pdbx_strand_id
1 'polypeptide(L)'
;MVGDMSRKAANQPATWALTSAQTHALFDILTHHETYGEVERFKLPGFISRFGHPFLPLASPAGLEHGQDGADSTADEALDSGGPDSASSTPNVSAAPLIATLFRTVVLTAPGLKLLSPTFWNVQARGLLDRFADAELSESYDKGTLGTRKTLATAASVLQESLVRGMLGGVWHGGGKRDLRGPYDARTAVDLVRAWEDVVHELAYGGLIDELFECAMTNGNVEKHSPAAERCVDYIILHLATFLHYAFILSPEGALSNWIGITQNADDGMNLLQRIISVVLSTDGADFRKQADKIERAKSGPSKDQLAAIRDYISKPRSVHEEAREHSRTNRVSMVARILEASGKPGLLASLSPSQHDQCVEYLAALLSARDRDEITRALCQQQPDLFTQTAREYMATLSPILRVVLERVDLGAHVTSLETFINDLIRISKPRTGDGSGNKSGSGHGLVSSVKNTLKKSENGRTLTPSIEDYVSLLRRNRQLLYSFLQQAAGKCTDLRTELKAWCKDFIKEFRQDSAQEQHANLEEGRKGGAGRMSGNLQSLFSGLPEDKQAVVLASLDSHADYLEKLEKVSMARMQSVLDNLPGAGEDEPAVGSRICWM
;
A
#
# COMPACT_ATOMS: atom_id res chain seq x y z
N MET A 1 -53.74 50.53 -21.41
CA MET A 1 -52.49 51.23 -21.04
C MET A 1 -52.11 50.70 -19.67
N VAL A 2 -51.43 49.56 -19.58
CA VAL A 2 -49.97 49.36 -19.81
C VAL A 2 -49.16 50.09 -18.73
N GLY A 3 -48.50 49.29 -17.89
CA GLY A 3 -47.44 49.75 -17.00
C GLY A 3 -47.68 49.35 -15.55
N ASP A 4 -47.25 48.14 -15.17
CA ASP A 4 -46.24 47.92 -14.12
C ASP A 4 -46.33 46.50 -13.53
N MET A 5 -45.97 45.50 -14.34
CA MET A 5 -45.82 44.09 -13.90
C MET A 5 -44.45 43.52 -14.26
N SER A 6 -43.43 44.38 -14.39
CA SER A 6 -42.10 43.96 -14.80
C SER A 6 -41.04 44.47 -13.83
N ARG A 7 -41.02 43.90 -12.61
CA ARG A 7 -39.86 43.90 -11.69
C ARG A 7 -40.15 43.03 -10.46
N LYS A 8 -40.00 41.71 -10.62
CA LYS A 8 -39.53 40.77 -9.58
C LYS A 8 -39.49 39.33 -10.12
N ALA A 9 -38.84 39.12 -11.26
CA ALA A 9 -38.14 37.85 -11.49
C ALA A 9 -36.74 38.07 -10.89
N ALA A 10 -36.61 37.83 -9.59
CA ALA A 10 -35.30 37.71 -8.98
C ALA A 10 -34.63 36.51 -9.64
N ASN A 11 -33.52 36.80 -10.31
CA ASN A 11 -32.60 35.84 -10.90
C ASN A 11 -32.11 34.91 -9.78
N GLN A 12 -32.79 33.78 -9.55
CA GLN A 12 -32.21 32.69 -8.77
C GLN A 12 -31.19 32.01 -9.68
N PRO A 13 -29.90 31.94 -9.31
CA PRO A 13 -28.94 31.16 -10.08
C PRO A 13 -29.45 29.72 -10.12
N ALA A 14 -29.41 29.10 -11.29
CA ALA A 14 -29.72 27.68 -11.42
C ALA A 14 -28.67 26.91 -10.59
N THR A 15 -29.02 26.53 -9.37
CA THR A 15 -28.12 25.76 -8.51
C THR A 15 -28.03 24.36 -9.08
N TRP A 16 -26.95 24.06 -9.81
CA TRP A 16 -26.65 22.71 -10.27
C TRP A 16 -26.33 21.83 -9.05
N ALA A 17 -27.29 21.00 -8.66
CA ALA A 17 -27.05 19.92 -7.71
C ALA A 17 -26.30 18.79 -8.44
N LEU A 18 -25.21 18.31 -7.85
CA LEU A 18 -24.49 17.15 -8.33
C LEU A 18 -25.35 15.91 -8.13
N THR A 19 -25.37 15.04 -9.13
CA THR A 19 -25.95 13.70 -8.97
C THR A 19 -25.10 12.86 -8.02
N SER A 20 -25.65 11.73 -7.55
CA SER A 20 -24.91 10.76 -6.73
C SER A 20 -23.63 10.28 -7.43
N ALA A 21 -23.73 9.97 -8.73
CA ALA A 21 -22.60 9.54 -9.55
C ALA A 21 -21.54 10.64 -9.72
N GLN A 22 -21.95 11.89 -9.99
CA GLN A 22 -21.02 13.03 -10.10
C GLN A 22 -20.33 13.32 -8.77
N THR A 23 -21.08 13.24 -7.66
CA THR A 23 -20.54 13.44 -6.31
C THR A 23 -19.51 12.36 -5.96
N HIS A 24 -19.80 11.10 -6.30
CA HIS A 24 -18.87 9.99 -6.13
C HIS A 24 -17.62 10.15 -7.02
N ALA A 25 -17.78 10.57 -8.28
CA ALA A 25 -16.68 10.85 -9.17
C ALA A 25 -15.76 11.97 -8.63
N LEU A 26 -16.35 13.06 -8.12
CA LEU A 26 -15.58 14.14 -7.51
C LEU A 26 -14.81 13.66 -6.26
N PHE A 27 -15.46 12.84 -5.43
CA PHE A 27 -14.82 12.23 -4.26
C PHE A 27 -13.66 11.32 -4.65
N ASP A 28 -13.85 10.46 -5.64
CA ASP A 28 -12.84 9.55 -6.17
C ASP A 28 -11.60 10.33 -6.66
N ILE A 29 -11.80 11.35 -7.50
CA ILE A 29 -10.71 12.19 -8.04
C ILE A 29 -9.93 12.88 -6.92
N LEU A 30 -10.64 13.57 -6.01
CA LEU A 30 -9.99 14.38 -4.97
C LEU A 30 -9.25 13.51 -3.95
N THR A 31 -9.86 12.40 -3.52
CA THR A 31 -9.20 11.47 -2.58
C THR A 31 -8.03 10.75 -3.22
N HIS A 32 -8.12 10.38 -4.49
CA HIS A 32 -7.02 9.80 -5.23
C HIS A 32 -5.83 10.76 -5.33
N HIS A 33 -6.09 11.98 -5.81
CA HIS A 33 -5.05 12.98 -6.00
C HIS A 33 -4.37 13.36 -4.68
N GLU A 34 -5.15 13.64 -3.62
CA GLU A 34 -4.54 14.06 -2.35
C GLU A 34 -3.86 12.90 -1.64
N THR A 35 -4.45 11.70 -1.59
CA THR A 35 -3.80 10.55 -0.91
C THR A 35 -2.47 10.21 -1.58
N TYR A 36 -2.44 10.16 -2.91
CA TYR A 36 -1.19 9.91 -3.64
C TYR A 36 -0.18 11.05 -3.40
N GLY A 37 -0.62 12.30 -3.47
CA GLY A 37 0.20 13.47 -3.20
C GLY A 37 0.83 13.44 -1.80
N GLU A 38 0.06 13.10 -0.77
CA GLU A 38 0.56 12.95 0.60
C GLU A 38 1.59 11.83 0.74
N VAL A 39 1.33 10.66 0.13
CA VAL A 39 2.25 9.52 0.16
C VAL A 39 3.56 9.86 -0.55
N GLU A 40 3.52 10.54 -1.69
CA GLU A 40 4.73 10.93 -2.41
C GLU A 40 5.56 11.96 -1.66
N ARG A 41 4.94 12.87 -0.90
CA ARG A 41 5.65 13.90 -0.12
C ARG A 41 6.58 13.32 0.95
N PHE A 42 6.42 12.06 1.37
CA PHE A 42 7.37 11.38 2.27
C PHE A 42 8.79 11.24 1.69
N LYS A 43 8.97 11.41 0.37
CA LYS A 43 10.32 11.45 -0.25
C LYS A 43 11.04 12.79 -0.03
N LEU A 44 10.32 13.82 0.42
CA LEU A 44 10.85 15.17 0.58
C LEU A 44 11.51 15.34 1.96
N PRO A 45 12.78 15.80 2.03
CA PRO A 45 13.48 16.06 3.28
C PRO A 45 12.69 17.04 4.14
N GLY A 46 12.62 16.77 5.45
CA GLY A 46 11.91 17.62 6.40
C GLY A 46 10.38 17.54 6.34
N PHE A 47 9.77 16.79 5.40
CA PHE A 47 8.31 16.66 5.33
C PHE A 47 7.71 16.06 6.60
N ILE A 48 8.37 15.05 7.20
CA ILE A 48 7.92 14.42 8.43
C ILE A 48 7.82 15.41 9.60
N SER A 49 8.63 16.47 9.58
CA SER A 49 8.60 17.56 10.56
C SER A 49 7.33 18.42 10.44
N ARG A 50 6.56 18.28 9.37
CA ARG A 50 5.26 18.94 9.17
C ARG A 50 4.08 17.97 9.29
N PHE A 51 4.35 16.69 9.57
CA PHE A 51 3.31 15.68 9.74
C PHE A 51 2.50 15.87 11.05
N GLY A 52 3.15 16.41 12.09
CA GLY A 52 2.56 16.56 13.42
C GLY A 52 2.61 15.27 14.25
N HIS A 53 1.71 15.12 15.23
CA HIS A 53 1.66 13.95 16.10
C HIS A 53 1.50 12.64 15.32
N PRO A 54 2.30 11.59 15.59
CA PRO A 54 3.17 11.42 16.78
C PRO A 54 4.65 11.77 16.57
N PHE A 55 5.07 12.22 15.38
CA PHE A 55 6.47 12.56 15.08
C PHE A 55 6.90 13.92 15.63
N LEU A 56 5.91 14.73 16.01
CA LEU A 56 6.08 15.92 16.82
C LEU A 56 5.19 15.84 18.06
N PRO A 57 5.66 16.36 19.20
CA PRO A 57 4.82 16.54 20.38
C PRO A 57 3.56 17.35 20.05
N LEU A 58 2.44 17.00 20.67
CA LEU A 58 1.28 17.88 20.68
C LEU A 58 1.68 19.16 21.44
N ALA A 59 1.36 20.33 20.89
CA ALA A 59 1.51 21.58 21.62
C ALA A 59 0.68 21.48 22.90
N SER A 60 1.31 21.72 24.05
CA SER A 60 0.63 21.64 25.34
C SER A 60 -0.51 22.66 25.39
N PRO A 61 -1.74 22.31 25.83
CA PRO A 61 -2.84 23.26 25.99
C PRO A 61 -2.66 24.26 27.16
N ALA A 62 -1.46 24.35 27.76
CA ALA A 62 -1.14 25.17 28.92
C ALA A 62 -0.95 26.67 28.61
N GLY A 63 -1.93 27.30 27.95
CA GLY A 63 -1.97 28.74 27.71
C GLY A 63 -3.27 29.42 28.14
N LEU A 64 -4.23 28.69 28.72
CA LEU A 64 -5.52 29.22 29.13
C LEU A 64 -5.89 28.80 30.56
N GLU A 65 -5.11 29.21 31.57
CA GLU A 65 -5.61 29.26 32.94
C GLU A 65 -5.14 30.54 33.69
N HIS A 66 -6.08 31.02 34.51
CA HIS A 66 -6.15 32.21 35.34
C HIS A 66 -4.87 32.70 36.03
N GLY A 67 -4.69 34.02 36.01
CA GLY A 67 -3.92 34.77 37.01
C GLY A 67 -4.53 36.15 37.22
N GLN A 68 -5.35 36.28 38.27
CA GLN A 68 -5.85 37.55 38.79
C GLN A 68 -4.98 37.94 40.00
N ASP A 69 -4.72 39.24 40.10
CA ASP A 69 -4.17 40.02 41.23
C ASP A 69 -2.65 40.05 41.49
N GLY A 70 -2.11 41.28 41.44
CA GLY A 70 -0.78 41.64 41.93
C GLY A 70 -0.21 42.91 41.29
N ALA A 71 -0.67 44.07 41.74
CA ALA A 71 -0.06 45.36 41.41
C ALA A 71 1.29 45.53 42.12
N ASP A 72 2.36 45.82 41.37
CA ASP A 72 3.29 46.90 41.74
C ASP A 72 4.12 47.35 40.53
N SER A 73 4.42 48.64 40.53
CA SER A 73 5.12 49.43 39.53
C SER A 73 6.63 49.15 39.45
N THR A 74 7.19 49.20 38.23
CA THR A 74 8.15 50.24 37.81
C THR A 74 8.46 50.11 36.31
N ALA A 75 8.53 51.26 35.65
CA ALA A 75 8.94 51.41 34.27
C ALA A 75 10.47 51.33 34.15
N ASP A 76 10.96 50.68 33.11
CA ASP A 76 12.15 51.15 32.39
C ASP A 76 12.17 50.62 30.94
N GLU A 77 12.62 51.50 30.07
CA GLU A 77 12.61 51.41 28.60
C GLU A 77 13.63 50.41 28.05
N ALA A 78 13.34 49.79 26.89
CA ALA A 78 14.15 49.91 25.65
C ALA A 78 13.94 48.79 24.61
N LEU A 79 13.69 49.25 23.37
CA LEU A 79 14.19 48.72 22.08
C LEU A 79 13.51 47.51 21.41
N ASP A 80 12.49 47.85 20.62
CA ASP A 80 12.35 47.57 19.18
C ASP A 80 13.41 46.67 18.52
N SER A 81 13.01 45.46 18.16
CA SER A 81 13.44 44.81 16.92
C SER A 81 12.31 43.94 16.38
N GLY A 82 11.64 44.45 15.34
CA GLY A 82 10.63 43.72 14.58
C GLY A 82 11.19 42.44 13.95
N GLY A 83 10.55 41.31 14.27
CA GLY A 83 10.61 40.05 13.52
C GLY A 83 9.20 39.67 13.07
N PRO A 84 9.03 39.07 11.87
CA PRO A 84 7.72 38.93 11.26
C PRO A 84 6.90 37.82 11.92
N ASP A 85 5.63 38.16 12.10
CA ASP A 85 4.45 37.30 12.13
C ASP A 85 4.33 36.31 13.31
N SER A 86 3.62 36.85 14.30
CA SER A 86 2.78 36.14 15.26
C SER A 86 2.17 34.87 14.67
N ALA A 87 2.66 33.72 15.10
CA ALA A 87 2.02 32.44 14.92
C ALA A 87 0.64 32.48 15.60
N SER A 88 -0.40 32.75 14.82
CA SER A 88 -1.77 32.47 15.21
C SER A 88 -1.86 31.00 15.60
N SER A 89 -2.40 30.73 16.78
CA SER A 89 -2.71 29.42 17.33
C SER A 89 -3.77 28.69 16.50
N THR A 90 -3.40 28.24 15.30
CA THR A 90 -4.15 27.24 14.55
C THR A 90 -3.77 25.85 15.09
N PRO A 91 -4.73 24.98 15.43
CA PRO A 91 -4.41 23.63 15.88
C PRO A 91 -3.61 22.94 14.78
N ASN A 92 -2.44 22.35 15.13
CA ASN A 92 -1.50 21.65 14.25
C ASN A 92 -2.17 20.87 13.08
N VAL A 93 -2.42 21.53 11.94
CA VAL A 93 -2.91 20.88 10.73
C VAL A 93 -1.71 20.15 10.11
N SER A 94 -1.81 18.83 10.00
CA SER A 94 -0.78 18.03 9.36
C SER A 94 -0.59 18.47 7.90
N ALA A 95 0.65 18.45 7.39
CA ALA A 95 0.91 18.58 5.95
C ALA A 95 0.48 17.34 5.14
N ALA A 96 0.05 16.27 5.82
CA ALA A 96 -0.57 15.07 5.26
C ALA A 96 -1.84 14.71 6.07
N PRO A 97 -2.92 15.50 5.97
CA PRO A 97 -4.11 15.30 6.80
C PRO A 97 -4.78 13.93 6.64
N LEU A 98 -4.83 13.36 5.44
CA LEU A 98 -5.47 12.07 5.19
C LEU A 98 -4.66 10.92 5.82
N ILE A 99 -3.36 10.88 5.54
CA ILE A 99 -2.45 9.87 6.09
C ILE A 99 -2.29 10.05 7.60
N ALA A 100 -2.26 11.29 8.12
CA ALA A 100 -2.23 11.53 9.56
C ALA A 100 -3.50 11.06 10.26
N THR A 101 -4.67 11.24 9.64
CA THR A 101 -5.94 10.70 10.16
C THR A 101 -5.90 9.18 10.20
N LEU A 102 -5.53 8.54 9.08
CA LEU A 102 -5.37 7.08 9.02
C LEU A 102 -4.39 6.57 10.08
N PHE A 103 -3.24 7.24 10.23
CA PHE A 103 -2.21 6.86 11.18
C PHE A 103 -2.69 6.97 12.63
N ARG A 104 -3.39 8.06 12.98
CA ARG A 104 -3.90 8.28 14.34
C ARG A 104 -5.02 7.31 14.68
N THR A 105 -5.90 7.02 13.74
CA THR A 105 -7.06 6.17 13.97
C THR A 105 -6.72 4.69 13.93
N VAL A 106 -5.77 4.27 13.09
CA VAL A 106 -5.41 2.85 12.91
C VAL A 106 -4.16 2.48 13.69
N VAL A 107 -3.05 3.17 13.42
CA VAL A 107 -1.72 2.75 13.91
C VAL A 107 -1.58 3.07 15.39
N LEU A 108 -1.98 4.27 15.82
CA LEU A 108 -1.79 4.71 17.20
C LEU A 108 -2.81 4.14 18.20
N THR A 109 -3.91 3.55 17.73
CA THR A 109 -4.91 2.90 18.59
C THR A 109 -4.68 1.38 18.68
N ALA A 110 -3.93 0.81 17.73
CA ALA A 110 -3.72 -0.63 17.65
C ALA A 110 -3.07 -1.21 18.93
N PRO A 111 -3.55 -2.37 19.42
CA PRO A 111 -2.93 -3.06 20.55
C PRO A 111 -1.43 -3.26 20.34
N GLY A 112 -0.62 -2.98 21.36
CA GLY A 112 0.84 -3.00 21.30
C GLY A 112 1.46 -1.72 20.69
N LEU A 113 0.95 -1.20 19.58
CA LEU A 113 1.51 0.01 18.94
C LEU A 113 1.22 1.28 19.72
N LYS A 114 0.05 1.36 20.37
CA LYS A 114 -0.31 2.48 21.27
C LYS A 114 0.62 2.61 22.48
N LEU A 115 1.44 1.59 22.78
CA LEU A 115 2.37 1.55 23.91
C LEU A 115 3.77 2.06 23.54
N LEU A 116 4.03 2.34 22.26
CA LEU A 116 5.32 2.85 21.82
C LEU A 116 5.54 4.26 22.38
N SER A 117 6.76 4.51 22.89
CA SER A 117 7.03 5.75 23.61
C SER A 117 7.07 6.97 22.66
N PRO A 118 6.93 8.19 23.21
CA PRO A 118 7.18 9.40 22.42
C PRO A 118 8.59 9.44 21.83
N THR A 119 9.59 8.84 22.49
CA THR A 119 10.98 8.78 21.97
C THR A 119 11.06 7.91 20.73
N PHE A 120 10.35 6.78 20.71
CA PHE A 120 10.25 5.93 19.54
C PHE A 120 9.78 6.73 18.32
N TRP A 121 8.70 7.51 18.47
CA TRP A 121 8.12 8.27 17.36
C TRP A 121 8.94 9.52 17.00
N ASN A 122 9.20 10.39 17.99
CA ASN A 122 9.78 11.72 17.77
C ASN A 122 11.26 11.69 17.38
N VAL A 123 12.00 10.65 17.80
CA VAL A 123 13.45 10.57 17.60
C VAL A 123 13.79 9.43 16.65
N GLN A 124 13.39 8.20 16.98
CA GLN A 124 13.90 7.02 16.28
C GLN A 124 13.22 6.83 14.91
N ALA A 125 11.89 6.70 14.88
CA ALA A 125 11.11 6.54 13.67
C ALA A 125 11.21 7.76 12.76
N ARG A 126 11.06 8.97 13.32
CA ARG A 126 11.26 10.23 12.58
C ARG A 126 12.65 10.32 11.97
N GLY A 127 13.70 10.09 12.76
CA GLY A 127 15.08 10.19 12.28
C GLY A 127 15.39 9.16 11.19
N LEU A 128 14.78 7.97 11.24
CA LEU A 128 14.90 6.98 10.17
C LEU A 128 14.18 7.46 8.88
N LEU A 129 12.97 7.99 9.01
CA LEU A 129 12.19 8.52 7.88
C LEU A 129 12.89 9.72 7.22
N ASP A 130 13.43 10.66 8.01
CA ASP A 130 14.21 11.80 7.51
C ASP A 130 15.41 11.32 6.68
N ARG A 131 16.14 10.30 7.16
CA ARG A 131 17.29 9.77 6.43
C ARG A 131 16.91 9.01 5.16
N PHE A 132 15.77 8.34 5.13
CA PHE A 132 15.25 7.77 3.88
C PHE A 132 14.80 8.85 2.89
N ALA A 133 14.24 9.96 3.39
CA ALA A 133 13.95 11.12 2.55
C ALA A 133 15.24 11.74 2.00
N ASP A 134 16.31 11.84 2.82
CA ASP A 134 17.63 12.36 2.44
C ASP A 134 18.39 11.46 1.45
N ALA A 135 18.19 10.14 1.52
CA ALA A 135 18.83 9.14 0.67
C ALA A 135 18.49 9.30 -0.83
N GLU A 136 17.40 10.02 -1.15
CA GLU A 136 17.00 10.32 -2.54
C GLU A 136 16.92 9.07 -3.43
N LEU A 137 16.25 8.03 -2.92
CA LEU A 137 16.07 6.77 -3.64
C LEU A 137 15.38 7.05 -4.98
N SER A 138 15.93 6.46 -6.04
CA SER A 138 15.48 6.71 -7.41
C SER A 138 14.02 6.34 -7.66
N GLU A 139 13.39 6.98 -8.65
CA GLU A 139 12.00 6.73 -9.02
C GLU A 139 11.90 5.69 -10.15
N SER A 140 10.76 4.99 -10.26
CA SER A 140 10.50 4.13 -11.43
C SER A 140 10.49 4.91 -12.74
N TYR A 141 10.08 6.17 -12.68
CA TYR A 141 10.17 7.09 -13.81
C TYR A 141 11.61 7.24 -14.32
N ASP A 142 12.59 7.38 -13.41
CA ASP A 142 14.02 7.49 -13.75
C ASP A 142 14.54 6.23 -14.46
N LYS A 143 14.02 5.05 -14.07
CA LYS A 143 14.45 3.73 -14.55
C LYS A 143 13.73 3.29 -15.83
N GLY A 144 12.71 4.02 -16.27
CA GLY A 144 11.86 3.64 -17.41
C GLY A 144 11.03 2.36 -17.19
N THR A 145 11.03 1.80 -15.98
CA THR A 145 10.34 0.54 -15.63
C THR A 145 9.82 0.59 -14.19
N LEU A 146 8.70 -0.09 -13.94
CA LEU A 146 8.11 -0.20 -12.61
C LEU A 146 8.75 -1.39 -11.87
N GLY A 147 9.76 -1.15 -11.04
CA GLY A 147 10.37 -2.20 -10.21
C GLY A 147 9.49 -2.64 -9.03
N THR A 148 9.84 -3.76 -8.40
CA THR A 148 9.04 -4.37 -7.32
C THR A 148 8.83 -3.44 -6.13
N ARG A 149 9.84 -2.63 -5.79
CA ARG A 149 9.71 -1.60 -4.73
C ARG A 149 8.56 -0.61 -5.02
N LYS A 150 8.46 -0.10 -6.25
CA LYS A 150 7.38 0.85 -6.60
C LYS A 150 6.05 0.13 -6.77
N THR A 151 6.03 -1.10 -7.28
CA THR A 151 4.83 -1.96 -7.27
C THR A 151 4.24 -2.09 -5.87
N LEU A 152 5.08 -2.44 -4.88
CA LEU A 152 4.66 -2.56 -3.48
C LEU A 152 4.27 -1.21 -2.87
N ALA A 153 4.99 -0.13 -3.19
CA ALA A 153 4.66 1.21 -2.72
C ALA A 153 3.30 1.70 -3.28
N THR A 154 3.03 1.46 -4.56
CA THR A 154 1.74 1.77 -5.19
C THR A 154 0.63 0.91 -4.60
N ALA A 155 0.88 -0.37 -4.33
CA ALA A 155 -0.11 -1.21 -3.65
C ALA A 155 -0.41 -0.71 -2.22
N ALA A 156 0.62 -0.29 -1.48
CA ALA A 156 0.45 0.33 -0.17
C ALA A 156 -0.35 1.63 -0.25
N SER A 157 -0.12 2.48 -1.26
CA SER A 157 -0.90 3.71 -1.45
C SER A 157 -2.37 3.41 -1.80
N VAL A 158 -2.64 2.39 -2.61
CA VAL A 158 -4.01 1.94 -2.92
C VAL A 158 -4.74 1.43 -1.67
N LEU A 159 -4.06 0.70 -0.79
CA LEU A 159 -4.64 0.28 0.49
C LEU A 159 -4.94 1.49 1.41
N GLN A 160 -4.00 2.43 1.52
CA GLN A 160 -4.19 3.66 2.28
C GLN A 160 -5.37 4.48 1.73
N GLU A 161 -5.44 4.66 0.42
CA GLU A 161 -6.53 5.33 -0.27
C GLU A 161 -7.86 4.63 -0.03
N SER A 162 -7.91 3.30 -0.07
CA SER A 162 -9.13 2.53 0.20
C SER A 162 -9.64 2.74 1.62
N LEU A 163 -8.73 2.76 2.61
CA LEU A 163 -9.07 3.04 4.01
C LEU A 163 -9.51 4.49 4.19
N VAL A 164 -8.81 5.46 3.60
CA VAL A 164 -9.17 6.88 3.64
C VAL A 164 -10.55 7.10 3.02
N ARG A 165 -10.82 6.51 1.86
CA ARG A 165 -12.15 6.56 1.22
C ARG A 165 -13.22 5.93 2.09
N GLY A 166 -12.92 4.81 2.74
CA GLY A 166 -13.83 4.17 3.68
C GLY A 166 -14.13 5.03 4.91
N MET A 167 -13.14 5.71 5.47
CA MET A 167 -13.31 6.59 6.64
C MET A 167 -14.02 7.91 6.27
N LEU A 168 -13.71 8.49 5.11
CA LEU A 168 -14.34 9.73 4.66
C LEU A 168 -15.75 9.51 4.10
N GLY A 169 -15.94 8.46 3.30
CA GLY A 169 -17.23 8.13 2.72
C GLY A 169 -18.14 7.43 3.72
N GLY A 170 -17.63 6.43 4.42
CA GLY A 170 -18.40 5.56 5.28
C GLY A 170 -19.29 4.59 4.51
N VAL A 171 -19.59 3.46 5.15
CA VAL A 171 -20.57 2.46 4.78
C VAL A 171 -21.96 3.02 5.11
N TRP A 172 -22.86 2.93 4.15
CA TRP A 172 -24.25 3.35 4.33
C TRP A 172 -25.01 2.34 5.19
N HIS A 173 -25.72 2.82 6.22
CA HIS A 173 -26.53 1.97 7.11
C HIS A 173 -27.67 1.31 6.34
N GLY A 174 -28.45 2.09 5.58
CA GLY A 174 -29.44 1.52 4.69
C GLY A 174 -30.56 0.69 5.30
N GLY A 175 -30.78 0.86 6.60
CA GLY A 175 -31.85 0.20 7.35
C GLY A 175 -31.39 -1.04 8.10
N GLY A 176 -32.22 -2.08 8.08
CA GLY A 176 -32.11 -3.24 8.99
C GLY A 176 -30.93 -4.19 8.73
N LYS A 177 -30.82 -5.19 9.62
CA LYS A 177 -29.79 -6.24 9.60
C LYS A 177 -29.75 -6.98 8.25
N ARG A 178 -28.55 -7.22 7.72
CA ARG A 178 -28.33 -8.02 6.50
C ARG A 178 -28.45 -9.52 6.79
N ASP A 179 -29.00 -10.26 5.84
CA ASP A 179 -29.09 -11.71 5.92
C ASP A 179 -27.79 -12.38 5.42
N LEU A 180 -26.90 -12.69 6.36
CA LEU A 180 -25.66 -13.40 6.08
C LEU A 180 -25.86 -14.89 5.77
N ARG A 181 -27.04 -15.45 6.09
CA ARG A 181 -27.38 -16.86 5.86
C ARG A 181 -28.17 -17.10 4.57
N GLY A 182 -28.44 -16.04 3.82
CA GLY A 182 -29.06 -16.12 2.51
C GLY A 182 -28.25 -16.94 1.48
N PRO A 183 -28.82 -17.22 0.31
CA PRO A 183 -28.13 -17.96 -0.74
C PRO A 183 -27.09 -17.10 -1.45
N TYR A 184 -25.82 -17.51 -1.44
CA TYR A 184 -24.74 -16.87 -2.21
C TYR A 184 -24.05 -17.92 -3.09
N ASP A 185 -24.04 -17.71 -4.42
CA ASP A 185 -23.37 -18.59 -5.36
C ASP A 185 -21.86 -18.31 -5.41
N ALA A 186 -21.05 -19.32 -5.08
CA ALA A 186 -19.59 -19.25 -5.14
C ALA A 186 -19.03 -19.05 -6.56
N ARG A 187 -19.84 -19.27 -7.59
CA ARG A 187 -19.45 -19.19 -9.00
C ARG A 187 -19.66 -17.82 -9.61
N THR A 188 -20.35 -16.91 -8.93
CA THR A 188 -20.65 -15.60 -9.51
C THR A 188 -19.90 -14.49 -8.80
N ALA A 189 -19.22 -13.64 -9.58
CA ALA A 189 -18.54 -12.46 -9.04
C ALA A 189 -19.52 -11.52 -8.32
N VAL A 190 -20.78 -11.46 -8.80
CA VAL A 190 -21.86 -10.65 -8.21
C VAL A 190 -22.14 -11.07 -6.77
N ASP A 191 -22.28 -12.36 -6.50
CA ASP A 191 -22.55 -12.84 -5.15
C ASP A 191 -21.32 -12.71 -4.24
N LEU A 192 -20.09 -12.76 -4.77
CA LEU A 192 -18.89 -12.49 -3.97
C LEU A 192 -18.83 -11.01 -3.53
N VAL A 193 -19.13 -10.08 -4.44
CA VAL A 193 -19.22 -8.65 -4.10
C VAL A 193 -20.34 -8.40 -3.10
N ARG A 194 -21.54 -8.98 -3.32
CA ARG A 194 -22.66 -8.86 -2.38
C ARG A 194 -22.31 -9.39 -1.00
N ALA A 195 -21.66 -10.56 -0.93
CA ALA A 195 -21.20 -11.14 0.33
C ALA A 195 -20.20 -10.23 1.06
N TRP A 196 -19.25 -9.64 0.33
CA TRP A 196 -18.32 -8.66 0.88
C TRP A 196 -19.06 -7.44 1.45
N GLU A 197 -19.99 -6.85 0.69
CA GLU A 197 -20.78 -5.69 1.12
C GLU A 197 -21.61 -5.98 2.37
N ASP A 198 -22.32 -7.12 2.40
CA ASP A 198 -23.17 -7.52 3.53
C ASP A 198 -22.33 -7.83 4.78
N VAL A 199 -21.16 -8.47 4.62
CA VAL A 199 -20.22 -8.70 5.72
C VAL A 199 -19.66 -7.39 6.25
N VAL A 200 -19.18 -6.48 5.39
CA VAL A 200 -18.67 -5.16 5.82
C VAL A 200 -19.75 -4.36 6.53
N HIS A 201 -20.99 -4.41 6.04
CA HIS A 201 -22.13 -3.81 6.72
C HIS A 201 -22.35 -4.37 8.13
N GLU A 202 -22.38 -5.70 8.30
CA GLU A 202 -22.61 -6.32 9.60
C GLU A 202 -21.39 -6.21 10.54
N LEU A 203 -20.18 -6.03 10.02
CA LEU A 203 -19.01 -5.60 10.81
C LEU A 203 -19.20 -4.17 11.31
N ALA A 204 -19.63 -3.27 10.42
CA ALA A 204 -19.79 -1.85 10.74
C ALA A 204 -20.94 -1.63 11.71
N TYR A 205 -22.15 -2.12 11.43
CA TYR A 205 -23.37 -1.79 12.16
C TYR A 205 -23.95 -2.95 12.98
N GLY A 206 -23.62 -4.19 12.64
CA GLY A 206 -24.13 -5.40 13.29
C GLY A 206 -23.29 -5.89 14.46
N GLY A 207 -23.55 -7.15 14.85
CA GLY A 207 -22.82 -7.88 15.89
C GLY A 207 -21.70 -8.78 15.36
N LEU A 208 -21.39 -8.71 14.06
CA LEU A 208 -20.60 -9.73 13.37
C LEU A 208 -19.18 -9.87 13.94
N ILE A 209 -18.56 -8.80 14.46
CA ILE A 209 -17.26 -8.90 15.10
C ILE A 209 -17.31 -9.88 16.28
N ASP A 210 -18.29 -9.74 17.19
CA ASP A 210 -18.41 -10.66 18.32
C ASP A 210 -18.70 -12.10 17.84
N GLU A 211 -19.56 -12.25 16.83
CA GLU A 211 -19.93 -13.55 16.26
C GLU A 211 -18.73 -14.26 15.58
N LEU A 212 -17.87 -13.53 14.85
CA LEU A 212 -16.68 -14.08 14.20
C LEU A 212 -15.60 -14.50 15.19
N PHE A 213 -15.38 -13.71 16.25
CA PHE A 213 -14.45 -14.10 17.32
C PHE A 213 -14.93 -15.37 18.03
N GLU A 214 -16.24 -15.51 18.28
CA GLU A 214 -16.83 -16.72 18.84
C GLU A 214 -16.70 -17.93 17.90
N CYS A 215 -16.98 -17.72 16.61
CA CYS A 215 -16.84 -18.77 15.59
C CYS A 215 -15.39 -19.26 15.46
N ALA A 216 -14.42 -18.34 15.49
CA ALA A 216 -12.99 -18.69 15.43
C ALA A 216 -12.57 -19.58 16.61
N MET A 217 -13.13 -19.37 17.80
CA MET A 217 -12.85 -20.20 18.97
C MET A 217 -13.51 -21.58 18.90
N THR A 218 -14.80 -21.61 18.57
CA THR A 218 -15.64 -22.82 18.63
C THR A 218 -15.44 -23.74 17.44
N ASN A 219 -15.42 -23.18 16.23
CA ASN A 219 -15.42 -23.93 14.97
C ASN A 219 -14.04 -24.00 14.32
N GLY A 220 -13.09 -23.20 14.81
CA GLY A 220 -11.72 -23.11 14.29
C GLY A 220 -11.61 -22.55 12.88
N ASN A 221 -12.71 -22.05 12.30
CA ASN A 221 -12.77 -21.50 10.95
C ASN A 221 -13.91 -20.48 10.87
N VAL A 222 -13.58 -19.24 10.52
CA VAL A 222 -14.54 -18.12 10.40
C VAL A 222 -15.53 -18.30 9.26
N GLU A 223 -15.18 -19.06 8.22
CA GLU A 223 -16.06 -19.35 7.08
C GLU A 223 -17.33 -20.12 7.51
N LYS A 224 -17.22 -20.93 8.57
CA LYS A 224 -18.36 -21.70 9.12
C LYS A 224 -19.42 -20.83 9.79
N HIS A 225 -19.16 -19.53 9.97
CA HIS A 225 -20.13 -18.62 10.54
C HIS A 225 -21.41 -18.54 9.69
N SER A 226 -21.24 -18.36 8.37
CA SER A 226 -22.34 -18.10 7.45
C SER A 226 -21.87 -18.20 5.99
N PRO A 227 -22.73 -18.55 5.02
CA PRO A 227 -22.43 -18.48 3.59
C PRO A 227 -21.82 -17.14 3.14
N ALA A 228 -22.31 -16.00 3.65
CA ALA A 228 -21.72 -14.69 3.31
C ALA A 228 -20.26 -14.58 3.79
N ALA A 229 -19.94 -15.08 4.98
CA ALA A 229 -18.57 -15.06 5.51
C ALA A 229 -17.62 -15.96 4.69
N GLU A 230 -18.07 -17.13 4.28
CA GLU A 230 -17.33 -18.03 3.38
C GLU A 230 -17.03 -17.35 2.03
N ARG A 231 -18.05 -16.74 1.41
CA ARG A 231 -17.90 -16.03 0.12
C ARG A 231 -17.09 -14.76 0.23
N CYS A 232 -17.16 -14.05 1.36
CA CYS A 232 -16.30 -12.91 1.66
C CYS A 232 -14.81 -13.34 1.74
N VAL A 233 -14.51 -14.50 2.32
CA VAL A 233 -13.15 -15.06 2.28
C VAL A 233 -12.71 -15.39 0.86
N ASP A 234 -13.58 -15.98 0.03
CA ASP A 234 -13.28 -16.21 -1.39
C ASP A 234 -12.96 -14.90 -2.13
N TYR A 235 -13.74 -13.84 -1.88
CA TYR A 235 -13.49 -12.50 -2.42
C TYR A 235 -12.11 -11.96 -2.01
N ILE A 236 -11.74 -12.07 -0.72
CA ILE A 236 -10.42 -11.65 -0.22
C ILE A 236 -9.30 -12.45 -0.89
N ILE A 237 -9.46 -13.76 -1.01
CA ILE A 237 -8.47 -14.64 -1.65
C ILE A 237 -8.23 -14.25 -3.11
N LEU A 238 -9.28 -13.93 -3.87
CA LEU A 238 -9.14 -13.51 -5.28
C LEU A 238 -8.32 -12.21 -5.42
N HIS A 239 -8.56 -11.24 -4.54
CA HIS A 239 -7.81 -9.97 -4.54
C HIS A 239 -6.35 -10.19 -4.14
N LEU A 240 -6.11 -10.99 -3.09
CA LEU A 240 -4.75 -11.35 -2.67
C LEU A 240 -4.01 -12.12 -3.75
N ALA A 241 -4.66 -13.08 -4.42
CA ALA A 241 -4.06 -13.83 -5.52
C ALA A 241 -3.70 -12.94 -6.72
N THR A 242 -4.61 -12.03 -7.09
CA THR A 242 -4.37 -11.06 -8.17
C THR A 242 -3.19 -10.15 -7.83
N PHE A 243 -3.10 -9.70 -6.57
CA PHE A 243 -1.97 -8.91 -6.09
C PHE A 243 -0.66 -9.69 -6.09
N LEU A 244 -0.64 -10.93 -5.59
CA LEU A 244 0.55 -11.78 -5.59
C LEU A 244 1.04 -12.05 -7.03
N HIS A 245 0.13 -12.37 -7.95
CA HIS A 245 0.47 -12.52 -9.36
C HIS A 245 1.06 -11.23 -9.95
N TYR A 246 0.49 -10.07 -9.64
CA TYR A 246 1.04 -8.79 -10.10
C TYR A 246 2.44 -8.52 -9.51
N ALA A 247 2.62 -8.75 -8.21
CA ALA A 247 3.88 -8.49 -7.51
C ALA A 247 5.01 -9.44 -7.91
N PHE A 248 4.72 -10.73 -8.12
CA PHE A 248 5.74 -11.76 -8.34
C PHE A 248 5.95 -12.15 -9.80
N ILE A 249 4.95 -11.97 -10.67
CA ILE A 249 5.03 -12.38 -12.09
C ILE A 249 5.11 -11.19 -13.02
N LEU A 250 4.27 -10.17 -12.80
CA LEU A 250 4.19 -9.02 -13.72
C LEU A 250 5.22 -7.93 -13.40
N SER A 251 5.74 -7.88 -12.17
CA SER A 251 6.81 -6.95 -11.80
C SER A 251 8.13 -7.37 -12.48
N PRO A 252 8.74 -6.53 -13.35
CA PRO A 252 9.88 -6.88 -14.22
C PRO A 252 11.21 -7.23 -13.51
N GLU A 253 11.26 -7.32 -12.18
CA GLU A 253 12.44 -7.77 -11.44
C GLU A 253 12.24 -9.22 -10.97
N GLY A 254 12.81 -10.16 -11.73
CA GLY A 254 12.58 -11.60 -11.59
C GLY A 254 13.16 -12.24 -10.31
N ALA A 255 12.37 -13.19 -9.80
CA ALA A 255 12.71 -14.36 -8.98
C ALA A 255 13.60 -14.14 -7.73
N LEU A 256 12.97 -14.33 -6.56
CA LEU A 256 13.55 -14.58 -5.23
C LEU A 256 14.60 -15.74 -5.16
N SER A 257 15.08 -16.28 -6.28
CA SER A 257 15.86 -17.52 -6.35
C SER A 257 17.32 -17.40 -5.91
N ASN A 258 17.88 -16.21 -5.71
CA ASN A 258 19.28 -16.03 -5.31
C ASN A 258 19.50 -15.88 -3.80
N TRP A 259 18.45 -16.00 -2.96
CA TRP A 259 18.54 -15.71 -1.52
C TRP A 259 19.38 -16.73 -0.71
N ILE A 260 19.45 -18.00 -1.12
CA ILE A 260 20.00 -19.07 -0.27
C ILE A 260 21.41 -19.44 -0.74
N GLY A 261 22.46 -18.79 -0.22
CA GLY A 261 23.82 -19.32 -0.43
C GLY A 261 25.04 -18.47 -0.07
N ILE A 262 24.92 -17.19 0.29
CA ILE A 262 26.10 -16.31 0.40
C ILE A 262 26.09 -15.51 1.70
N THR A 263 26.44 -16.13 2.83
CA THR A 263 26.71 -15.44 4.10
C THR A 263 28.16 -15.69 4.53
N GLN A 264 29.14 -15.18 3.77
CA GLN A 264 30.55 -15.43 4.08
C GLN A 264 31.46 -14.21 4.28
N ASN A 265 31.01 -12.97 4.05
CA ASN A 265 31.88 -11.81 4.28
C ASN A 265 31.33 -10.92 5.41
N ALA A 266 32.23 -10.49 6.30
CA ALA A 266 31.94 -9.79 7.54
C ALA A 266 32.32 -8.31 7.43
N ASP A 267 31.43 -7.43 7.92
CA ASP A 267 31.76 -6.09 8.37
C ASP A 267 31.63 -6.08 9.90
N ASP A 268 32.72 -5.75 10.59
CA ASP A 268 32.79 -5.69 12.05
C ASP A 268 32.13 -4.41 12.57
N GLY A 269 31.00 -4.55 13.28
CA GLY A 269 30.30 -3.44 13.97
C GLY A 269 28.76 -3.52 13.94
N MET A 270 28.17 -4.40 13.12
CA MET A 270 26.72 -4.52 12.95
C MET A 270 26.09 -5.65 13.77
N ASN A 271 24.83 -5.48 14.17
CA ASN A 271 24.06 -6.60 14.75
C ASN A 271 23.63 -7.62 13.68
N LEU A 272 23.13 -8.79 14.09
CA LEU A 272 22.74 -9.88 13.17
C LEU A 272 21.71 -9.44 12.11
N LEU A 273 20.70 -8.66 12.47
CA LEU A 273 19.66 -8.19 11.55
C LEU A 273 20.25 -7.25 10.50
N GLN A 274 21.07 -6.28 10.93
CA GLN A 274 21.78 -5.38 10.02
C GLN A 274 22.75 -6.14 9.10
N ARG A 275 23.41 -7.18 9.61
CA ARG A 275 24.27 -8.05 8.81
C ARG A 275 23.49 -8.77 7.71
N ILE A 276 22.33 -9.33 8.02
CA ILE A 276 21.46 -9.97 7.02
C ILE A 276 21.05 -8.96 5.95
N ILE A 277 20.58 -7.78 6.36
CA ILE A 277 20.17 -6.70 5.45
C ILE A 277 21.33 -6.28 4.55
N SER A 278 22.51 -6.00 5.12
CA SER A 278 23.71 -5.57 4.38
C SER A 278 24.16 -6.62 3.35
N VAL A 279 24.18 -7.91 3.73
CA VAL A 279 24.56 -9.00 2.83
C VAL A 279 23.59 -9.13 1.65
N VAL A 280 22.29 -9.06 1.90
CA VAL A 280 21.27 -9.13 0.85
C VAL A 280 21.38 -7.94 -0.10
N LEU A 281 21.41 -6.72 0.43
CA LEU A 281 21.46 -5.51 -0.39
C LEU A 281 22.79 -5.37 -1.16
N SER A 282 23.92 -5.77 -0.58
CA SER A 282 25.22 -5.75 -1.26
C SER A 282 25.32 -6.77 -2.39
N THR A 283 24.71 -7.95 -2.22
CA THR A 283 24.61 -8.98 -3.27
C THR A 283 23.76 -8.46 -4.43
N ASP A 284 22.57 -7.94 -4.15
CA ASP A 284 21.70 -7.33 -5.16
C ASP A 284 22.42 -6.17 -5.89
N GLY A 285 23.05 -5.27 -5.14
CA GLY A 285 23.82 -4.16 -5.71
C GLY A 285 24.96 -4.64 -6.61
N ALA A 286 25.65 -5.73 -6.25
CA ALA A 286 26.69 -6.33 -7.07
C ALA A 286 26.14 -6.91 -8.38
N ASP A 287 24.95 -7.51 -8.37
CA ASP A 287 24.33 -8.04 -9.58
C ASP A 287 23.88 -6.93 -10.54
N PHE A 288 23.34 -5.82 -10.05
CA PHE A 288 23.08 -4.63 -10.88
C PHE A 288 24.38 -4.02 -11.45
N ARG A 289 25.46 -3.97 -10.66
CA ARG A 289 26.78 -3.53 -11.17
C ARG A 289 27.29 -4.44 -12.28
N LYS A 290 27.13 -5.77 -12.17
CA LYS A 290 27.46 -6.72 -13.26
C LYS A 290 26.60 -6.50 -14.51
N GLN A 291 25.32 -6.16 -14.36
CA GLN A 291 24.46 -5.82 -15.49
C GLN A 291 24.95 -4.57 -16.22
N ALA A 292 25.32 -3.53 -15.46
CA ALA A 292 25.94 -2.33 -16.01
C ALA A 292 27.26 -2.65 -16.75
N ASP A 293 28.16 -3.44 -16.14
CA ASP A 293 29.43 -3.88 -16.75
C ASP A 293 29.22 -4.64 -18.08
N LYS A 294 28.14 -5.42 -18.17
CA LYS A 294 27.80 -6.15 -19.40
C LYS A 294 27.44 -5.20 -20.54
N ILE A 295 26.70 -4.13 -20.26
CA ILE A 295 26.34 -3.10 -21.24
C ILE A 295 27.59 -2.34 -21.70
N GLU A 296 28.48 -2.00 -20.76
CA GLU A 296 29.75 -1.31 -21.06
C GLU A 296 30.67 -2.10 -21.99
N ARG A 297 30.64 -3.43 -21.91
CA ARG A 297 31.46 -4.34 -22.70
C ARG A 297 30.78 -4.78 -24.01
N ALA A 298 29.55 -4.34 -24.28
CA ALA A 298 28.81 -4.73 -25.46
C ALA A 298 29.46 -4.16 -26.74
N LYS A 299 29.72 -5.02 -27.73
CA LYS A 299 30.39 -4.62 -29.00
C LYS A 299 29.61 -3.59 -29.81
N SER A 300 28.29 -3.61 -29.71
CA SER A 300 27.37 -2.67 -30.34
C SER A 300 26.68 -1.75 -29.31
N GLY A 301 27.36 -1.49 -28.19
CA GLY A 301 26.83 -0.70 -27.08
C GLY A 301 26.89 0.81 -27.30
N PRO A 302 26.41 1.59 -26.32
CA PRO A 302 26.57 3.04 -26.32
C PRO A 302 28.05 3.44 -26.26
N SER A 303 28.37 4.65 -26.72
CA SER A 303 29.74 5.18 -26.68
C SER A 303 30.22 5.38 -25.24
N LYS A 304 31.54 5.33 -25.03
CA LYS A 304 32.14 5.58 -23.70
C LYS A 304 31.77 6.95 -23.14
N ASP A 305 31.63 7.96 -24.00
CA ASP A 305 31.23 9.31 -23.59
C ASP A 305 29.76 9.38 -23.13
N GLN A 306 28.86 8.67 -23.80
CA GLN A 306 27.45 8.55 -23.36
C GLN A 306 27.36 7.85 -22.01
N LEU A 307 28.06 6.73 -21.84
CA LEU A 307 28.08 6.00 -20.56
C LEU A 307 28.74 6.82 -19.44
N ALA A 308 29.79 7.58 -19.74
CA ALA A 308 30.43 8.48 -18.78
C ALA A 308 29.51 9.62 -18.34
N ALA A 309 28.73 10.21 -19.25
CA ALA A 309 27.73 11.23 -18.92
C ALA A 309 26.65 10.68 -17.98
N ILE A 310 26.19 9.45 -18.22
CA ILE A 310 25.22 8.79 -17.34
C ILE A 310 25.83 8.53 -15.95
N ARG A 311 27.07 8.03 -15.87
CA ARG A 311 27.74 7.84 -14.56
C ARG A 311 27.94 9.15 -13.80
N ASP A 312 28.32 10.22 -14.49
CA ASP A 312 28.50 11.54 -13.89
C ASP A 312 27.18 12.06 -13.31
N TYR A 313 26.06 11.85 -14.02
CA TYR A 313 24.73 12.21 -13.55
C TYR A 313 24.40 11.57 -12.20
N ILE A 314 24.67 10.28 -11.98
CA ILE A 314 24.36 9.58 -10.70
C ILE A 314 24.98 10.26 -9.48
N SER A 315 26.12 10.92 -9.67
CA SER A 315 26.86 11.58 -8.59
C SER A 315 26.46 13.05 -8.39
N LYS A 316 25.51 13.58 -9.17
CA LYS A 316 25.06 14.97 -9.06
C LYS A 316 24.21 15.18 -7.81
N PRO A 317 24.10 16.43 -7.33
CA PRO A 317 23.22 16.73 -6.21
C PRO A 317 21.74 16.61 -6.62
N ARG A 318 20.89 16.37 -5.62
CA ARG A 318 19.43 16.23 -5.75
C ARG A 318 18.79 17.31 -6.61
N SER A 319 19.19 18.58 -6.46
CA SER A 319 18.61 19.68 -7.25
C SER A 319 18.74 19.46 -8.75
N VAL A 320 19.86 18.89 -9.20
CA VAL A 320 20.09 18.56 -10.62
C VAL A 320 19.22 17.38 -11.04
N HIS A 321 19.05 16.37 -10.17
CA HIS A 321 18.15 15.24 -10.46
C HIS A 321 16.68 15.68 -10.55
N GLU A 322 16.24 16.54 -9.65
CA GLU A 322 14.87 17.09 -9.63
C GLU A 322 14.60 17.96 -10.86
N GLU A 323 15.53 18.84 -11.23
CA GLU A 323 15.43 19.64 -12.46
C GLU A 323 15.37 18.75 -13.71
N ALA A 324 16.22 17.72 -13.79
CA ALA A 324 16.21 16.77 -14.89
C ALA A 324 14.86 16.02 -14.99
N ARG A 325 14.34 15.55 -13.85
CA ARG A 325 13.01 14.91 -13.77
C ARG A 325 11.89 15.84 -14.21
N GLU A 326 11.91 17.08 -13.73
CA GLU A 326 10.86 18.05 -14.09
C GLU A 326 10.91 18.36 -15.57
N HIS A 327 12.08 18.68 -16.13
CA HIS A 327 12.24 18.90 -17.56
C HIS A 327 11.79 17.69 -18.38
N SER A 328 12.15 16.48 -17.94
CA SER A 328 11.74 15.22 -18.59
C SER A 328 10.22 15.08 -18.62
N ARG A 329 9.53 15.41 -17.52
CA ARG A 329 8.05 15.37 -17.42
C ARG A 329 7.39 16.45 -18.29
N THR A 330 7.83 17.70 -18.17
CA THR A 330 7.24 18.84 -18.91
C THR A 330 7.41 18.68 -20.41
N ASN A 331 8.60 18.27 -20.86
CA ASN A 331 8.94 18.19 -22.28
C ASN A 331 8.69 16.80 -22.89
N ARG A 332 8.27 15.82 -22.07
CA ARG A 332 8.03 14.42 -22.48
C ARG A 332 9.22 13.77 -23.19
N VAL A 333 10.43 14.06 -22.72
CA VAL A 333 11.66 13.41 -23.17
C VAL A 333 12.05 12.29 -22.20
N SER A 334 12.92 11.38 -22.61
CA SER A 334 13.44 10.38 -21.68
C SER A 334 14.50 10.97 -20.75
N MET A 335 14.67 10.36 -19.57
CA MET A 335 15.71 10.74 -18.63
C MET A 335 17.11 10.69 -19.27
N VAL A 336 17.40 9.63 -20.03
CA VAL A 336 18.67 9.48 -20.77
C VAL A 336 18.88 10.63 -21.76
N ALA A 337 17.85 11.00 -22.53
CA ALA A 337 17.97 12.10 -23.49
C ALA A 337 18.32 13.41 -22.77
N ARG A 338 17.60 13.71 -21.66
CA ARG A 338 17.88 14.88 -20.83
C ARG A 338 19.29 14.88 -20.24
N ILE A 339 19.76 13.75 -19.72
CA ILE A 339 21.11 13.61 -19.16
C ILE A 339 22.18 13.88 -20.22
N LEU A 340 22.02 13.31 -21.42
CA LEU A 340 22.99 13.48 -22.50
C LEU A 340 23.01 14.92 -23.02
N GLU A 341 21.86 15.58 -23.14
CA GLU A 341 21.77 17.01 -23.46
C GLU A 341 22.43 17.89 -22.39
N ALA A 342 22.18 17.59 -21.12
CA ALA A 342 22.72 18.35 -19.98
C ALA A 342 24.24 18.17 -19.79
N SER A 343 24.84 17.13 -20.39
CA SER A 343 26.27 16.82 -20.25
C SER A 343 27.22 17.87 -20.86
N GLY A 344 26.68 18.80 -21.66
CA GLY A 344 27.47 19.86 -22.31
C GLY A 344 28.36 19.39 -23.47
N LYS A 345 28.34 18.10 -23.80
CA LYS A 345 29.08 17.53 -24.94
C LYS A 345 28.19 17.52 -26.20
N PRO A 346 28.54 18.28 -27.25
CA PRO A 346 27.69 18.39 -28.43
C PRO A 346 27.61 17.05 -29.17
N GLY A 347 26.42 16.70 -29.64
CA GLY A 347 26.20 15.54 -30.51
C GLY A 347 26.07 14.17 -29.81
N LEU A 348 26.18 14.08 -28.48
CA LEU A 348 26.00 12.80 -27.78
C LEU A 348 24.59 12.21 -27.94
N LEU A 349 23.55 13.04 -27.90
CA LEU A 349 22.18 12.59 -28.15
C LEU A 349 21.94 12.31 -29.64
N ALA A 350 22.41 13.19 -30.52
CA ALA A 350 22.18 13.08 -31.96
C ALA A 350 22.85 11.84 -32.59
N SER A 351 23.90 11.31 -31.96
CA SER A 351 24.61 10.11 -32.42
C SER A 351 24.04 8.79 -31.88
N LEU A 352 23.01 8.84 -31.02
CA LEU A 352 22.46 7.68 -30.33
C LEU A 352 21.40 6.98 -31.19
N SER A 353 21.60 5.69 -31.48
CA SER A 353 20.56 4.88 -32.12
C SER A 353 19.45 4.49 -31.12
N PRO A 354 18.25 4.08 -31.58
CA PRO A 354 17.19 3.61 -30.69
C PRO A 354 17.62 2.43 -29.79
N SER A 355 18.35 1.46 -30.34
CA SER A 355 18.83 0.31 -29.56
C SER A 355 19.88 0.70 -28.53
N GLN A 356 20.73 1.68 -28.83
CA GLN A 356 21.70 2.22 -27.86
C GLN A 356 21.00 3.06 -26.80
N HIS A 357 19.90 3.73 -27.14
CA HIS A 357 19.07 4.44 -26.17
C HIS A 357 18.45 3.49 -25.15
N ASP A 358 17.85 2.38 -25.60
CA ASP A 358 17.31 1.34 -24.70
C ASP A 358 18.41 0.79 -23.77
N GLN A 359 19.61 0.55 -24.29
CA GLN A 359 20.76 0.12 -23.50
C GLN A 359 21.22 1.19 -22.49
N CYS A 360 21.16 2.47 -22.84
CA CYS A 360 21.44 3.57 -21.91
C CYS A 360 20.38 3.66 -20.80
N VAL A 361 19.10 3.37 -21.11
CA VAL A 361 18.03 3.31 -20.10
C VAL A 361 18.27 2.15 -19.14
N GLU A 362 18.58 0.96 -19.67
CA GLU A 362 18.93 -0.21 -18.86
C GLU A 362 20.18 0.07 -17.99
N TYR A 363 21.17 0.74 -18.56
CA TYR A 363 22.39 1.14 -17.86
C TYR A 363 22.12 2.12 -16.72
N LEU A 364 21.35 3.18 -16.97
CA LEU A 364 20.92 4.14 -15.96
C LEU A 364 20.13 3.44 -14.83
N ALA A 365 19.19 2.57 -15.20
CA ALA A 365 18.38 1.81 -14.26
C ALA A 365 19.24 0.90 -13.37
N ALA A 366 20.22 0.20 -13.93
CA ALA A 366 21.15 -0.65 -13.19
C ALA A 366 22.01 0.16 -12.21
N LEU A 367 22.56 1.30 -12.64
CA LEU A 367 23.35 2.19 -11.77
C LEU A 367 22.51 2.78 -10.62
N LEU A 368 21.31 3.27 -10.91
CA LEU A 368 20.39 3.79 -9.89
C LEU A 368 19.96 2.68 -8.91
N SER A 369 19.68 1.49 -9.41
CA SER A 369 19.34 0.34 -8.55
C SER A 369 20.50 -0.07 -7.65
N ALA A 370 21.74 -0.06 -8.12
CA ALA A 370 22.91 -0.29 -7.28
C ALA A 370 23.08 0.81 -6.21
N ARG A 371 23.01 2.08 -6.62
CA ARG A 371 23.04 3.24 -5.70
C ARG A 371 21.98 3.12 -4.61
N ASP A 372 20.73 2.84 -4.98
CA ASP A 372 19.62 2.70 -4.03
C ASP A 372 19.94 1.66 -2.94
N ARG A 373 20.55 0.51 -3.29
CA ARG A 373 20.91 -0.53 -2.30
C ARG A 373 22.01 -0.06 -1.37
N ASP A 374 23.00 0.65 -1.90
CA ASP A 374 24.08 1.23 -1.10
C ASP A 374 23.51 2.32 -0.14
N GLU A 375 22.58 3.17 -0.60
CA GLU A 375 21.91 4.18 0.23
C GLU A 375 20.99 3.58 1.30
N ILE A 376 20.20 2.56 0.97
CA ILE A 376 19.36 1.84 1.95
C ILE A 376 20.25 1.18 3.01
N THR A 377 21.38 0.58 2.60
CA THR A 377 22.36 0.00 3.54
C THR A 377 22.94 1.07 4.45
N ARG A 378 23.30 2.23 3.90
CA ARG A 378 23.76 3.38 4.69
C ARG A 378 22.68 3.85 5.68
N ALA A 379 21.42 3.86 5.25
CA ALA A 379 20.28 4.31 6.05
C ALA A 379 19.79 3.28 7.09
N LEU A 380 20.18 2.01 7.03
CA LEU A 380 19.73 1.02 8.03
C LEU A 380 20.88 0.48 8.88
N CYS A 381 22.09 0.43 8.33
CA CYS A 381 23.19 -0.35 8.89
C CYS A 381 24.41 0.50 9.28
N GLN A 382 24.61 1.66 8.66
CA GLN A 382 25.85 2.47 8.84
C GLN A 382 25.59 3.81 9.54
N GLN A 383 24.45 3.97 10.20
CA GLN A 383 24.06 5.21 10.83
C GLN A 383 24.71 5.41 12.21
N GLN A 384 25.11 6.65 12.49
CA GLN A 384 25.44 7.10 13.84
C GLN A 384 24.52 8.29 14.22
N PRO A 385 23.80 8.22 15.35
CA PRO A 385 23.57 7.03 16.17
C PRO A 385 22.80 5.94 15.39
N ASP A 386 22.90 4.69 15.84
CA ASP A 386 22.18 3.56 15.24
C ASP A 386 20.68 3.59 15.61
N LEU A 387 19.92 4.38 14.85
CA LEU A 387 18.48 4.57 15.06
C LEU A 387 17.69 3.32 14.69
N PHE A 388 18.13 2.54 13.70
CA PHE A 388 17.41 1.34 13.28
C PHE A 388 17.40 0.28 14.38
N THR A 389 18.57 -0.03 14.97
CA THR A 389 18.65 -0.99 16.08
C THR A 389 17.91 -0.51 17.31
N GLN A 390 17.94 0.80 17.60
CA GLN A 390 17.19 1.39 18.70
C GLN A 390 15.68 1.24 18.48
N THR A 391 15.18 1.63 17.29
CA THR A 391 13.79 1.43 16.85
C THR A 391 13.37 -0.02 17.01
N ALA A 392 14.14 -0.96 16.45
CA ALA A 392 13.82 -2.39 16.49
C ALA A 392 13.82 -2.95 17.91
N ARG A 393 14.80 -2.56 18.74
CA ARG A 393 14.89 -3.00 20.14
C ARG A 393 13.73 -2.48 20.97
N GLU A 394 13.38 -1.20 20.85
CA GLU A 394 12.26 -0.62 21.58
C GLU A 394 10.94 -1.23 21.12
N TYR A 395 10.73 -1.38 19.82
CA TYR A 395 9.56 -2.07 19.28
C TYR A 395 9.41 -3.49 19.84
N MET A 396 10.48 -4.28 19.81
CA MET A 396 10.47 -5.64 20.36
C MET A 396 10.29 -5.68 21.87
N ALA A 397 10.85 -4.70 22.60
CA ALA A 397 10.67 -4.58 24.05
C ALA A 397 9.20 -4.26 24.40
N THR A 398 8.58 -3.34 23.68
CA THR A 398 7.16 -2.97 23.84
C THR A 398 6.23 -4.13 23.52
N LEU A 399 6.53 -4.91 22.48
CA LEU A 399 5.74 -6.10 22.13
C LEU A 399 6.07 -7.34 22.99
N SER A 400 7.19 -7.35 23.72
CA SER A 400 7.65 -8.53 24.48
C SER A 400 6.58 -9.11 25.41
N PRO A 401 5.81 -8.31 26.20
CA PRO A 401 4.75 -8.87 27.05
C PRO A 401 3.67 -9.59 26.25
N ILE A 402 3.23 -9.01 25.12
CA ILE A 402 2.23 -9.62 24.23
C ILE A 402 2.79 -10.90 23.62
N LEU A 403 4.02 -10.85 23.11
CA LEU A 403 4.71 -12.00 22.52
C LEU A 403 4.91 -13.12 23.52
N ARG A 404 5.24 -12.83 24.79
CA ARG A 404 5.37 -13.84 25.85
C ARG A 404 4.05 -14.54 26.12
N VAL A 405 2.94 -13.82 26.24
CA VAL A 405 1.61 -14.42 26.42
C VAL A 405 1.27 -15.36 25.26
N VAL A 406 1.57 -14.95 24.03
CA VAL A 406 1.35 -15.80 22.85
C VAL A 406 2.30 -17.01 22.87
N LEU A 407 3.59 -16.83 23.12
CA LEU A 407 4.59 -17.91 23.19
C LEU A 407 4.31 -18.95 24.26
N GLU A 408 3.80 -18.53 25.43
CA GLU A 408 3.47 -19.42 26.54
C GLU A 408 2.24 -20.29 26.25
N ARG A 409 1.33 -19.80 25.39
CA ARG A 409 0.00 -20.40 25.20
C ARG A 409 -0.18 -21.02 23.82
N VAL A 410 0.50 -20.52 22.80
CA VAL A 410 0.40 -20.93 21.40
C VAL A 410 1.74 -21.54 20.96
N ASP A 411 1.68 -22.67 20.27
CA ASP A 411 2.88 -23.28 19.68
C ASP A 411 3.32 -22.49 18.44
N LEU A 412 4.09 -21.42 18.67
CA LEU A 412 4.65 -20.63 17.58
C LEU A 412 5.63 -21.44 16.72
N GLY A 413 6.26 -22.50 17.24
CA GLY A 413 7.15 -23.37 16.47
C GLY A 413 6.41 -24.04 15.32
N ALA A 414 5.24 -24.62 15.59
CA ALA A 414 4.38 -25.21 14.56
C ALA A 414 3.91 -24.15 13.53
N HIS A 415 3.61 -22.93 13.97
CA HIS A 415 3.20 -21.85 13.06
C HIS A 415 4.35 -21.31 12.22
N VAL A 416 5.58 -21.24 12.74
CA VAL A 416 6.77 -20.87 11.97
C VAL A 416 7.06 -21.93 10.90
N THR A 417 6.99 -23.22 11.23
CA THR A 417 7.12 -24.32 10.24
C THR A 417 6.03 -24.26 9.18
N SER A 418 4.80 -23.92 9.58
CA SER A 418 3.68 -23.73 8.66
C SER A 418 3.93 -22.55 7.71
N LEU A 419 4.43 -21.42 8.23
CA LEU A 419 4.81 -20.26 7.44
C LEU A 419 5.96 -20.59 6.48
N GLU A 420 6.97 -21.33 6.93
CA GLU A 420 8.07 -21.80 6.07
C GLU A 420 7.52 -22.66 4.91
N THR A 421 6.60 -23.57 5.21
CA THR A 421 5.94 -24.41 4.19
C THR A 421 5.20 -23.56 3.17
N PHE A 422 4.42 -22.57 3.63
CA PHE A 422 3.73 -21.63 2.76
C PHE A 422 4.70 -20.82 1.88
N ILE A 423 5.79 -20.30 2.46
CA ILE A 423 6.80 -19.53 1.72
C ILE A 423 7.46 -20.41 0.65
N ASN A 424 7.79 -21.67 0.97
CA ASN A 424 8.36 -22.61 0.01
C ASN A 424 7.40 -22.89 -1.15
N ASP A 425 6.11 -23.07 -0.86
CA ASP A 425 5.07 -23.23 -1.88
C ASP A 425 4.91 -21.97 -2.75
N LEU A 426 4.92 -20.79 -2.15
CA LEU A 426 4.86 -19.50 -2.84
C LEU A 426 6.05 -19.32 -3.79
N ILE A 427 7.26 -19.61 -3.33
CA ILE A 427 8.49 -19.57 -4.14
C ILE A 427 8.38 -20.57 -5.29
N ARG A 428 7.86 -21.77 -5.03
CA ARG A 428 7.70 -22.81 -6.06
C ARG A 428 6.72 -22.40 -7.14
N ILE A 429 5.56 -21.86 -6.77
CA ILE A 429 4.54 -21.40 -7.73
C ILE A 429 5.03 -20.19 -8.51
N SER A 430 5.80 -19.30 -7.89
CA SER A 430 6.29 -18.08 -8.56
C SER A 430 7.42 -18.32 -9.57
N LYS A 431 7.91 -19.57 -9.73
CA LYS A 431 8.95 -19.92 -10.71
C LYS A 431 8.32 -20.33 -12.05
N PRO A 432 8.86 -19.87 -13.20
CA PRO A 432 8.39 -20.31 -14.52
C PRO A 432 8.51 -21.83 -14.66
N ARG A 433 7.44 -22.50 -15.10
CA ARG A 433 7.49 -23.95 -15.38
C ARG A 433 8.06 -24.17 -16.78
N THR A 434 9.19 -24.85 -16.87
CA THR A 434 9.67 -25.41 -18.15
C THR A 434 8.79 -26.60 -18.49
N GLY A 435 8.04 -26.52 -19.59
CA GLY A 435 7.13 -27.58 -20.01
C GLY A 435 7.90 -28.86 -20.36
N ASP A 436 7.92 -29.82 -19.44
CA ASP A 436 8.05 -31.23 -19.77
C ASP A 436 6.70 -31.91 -19.54
N GLY A 437 6.25 -32.66 -20.53
CA GLY A 437 4.93 -33.27 -20.59
C GLY A 437 4.63 -34.18 -19.40
N SER A 438 3.35 -34.20 -19.04
CA SER A 438 2.61 -35.30 -18.41
C SER A 438 3.46 -36.45 -17.85
N GLY A 439 3.64 -36.48 -16.54
CA GLY A 439 4.29 -37.60 -15.86
C GLY A 439 4.14 -37.52 -14.35
N ASN A 440 3.08 -38.15 -13.85
CA ASN A 440 2.86 -38.45 -12.44
C ASN A 440 4.12 -39.03 -11.78
N LYS A 441 4.72 -38.32 -10.82
CA LYS A 441 5.65 -38.91 -9.83
C LYS A 441 5.44 -38.26 -8.46
N SER A 442 4.62 -38.93 -7.67
CA SER A 442 4.83 -39.02 -6.22
C SER A 442 6.23 -39.59 -5.95
N GLY A 443 6.96 -39.02 -4.98
CA GLY A 443 8.11 -39.73 -4.42
C GLY A 443 9.17 -38.85 -3.78
N SER A 444 9.14 -38.87 -2.44
CA SER A 444 10.30 -38.94 -1.54
C SER A 444 11.21 -37.71 -1.39
N GLY A 445 11.45 -37.37 -0.13
CA GLY A 445 12.45 -36.41 0.29
C GLY A 445 13.90 -36.83 0.03
N HIS A 446 14.77 -35.90 0.44
CA HIS A 446 16.24 -35.83 0.36
C HIS A 446 16.86 -35.19 -0.89
N GLY A 447 17.51 -34.03 -0.67
CA GLY A 447 18.61 -33.53 -1.49
C GLY A 447 18.53 -32.04 -1.86
N LEU A 448 18.77 -31.13 -0.92
CA LEU A 448 18.77 -29.67 -1.15
C LEU A 448 19.99 -29.15 -1.96
N VAL A 449 20.81 -30.00 -2.59
CA VAL A 449 22.16 -29.56 -3.06
C VAL A 449 22.50 -29.94 -4.53
N SER A 450 21.68 -30.66 -5.29
CA SER A 450 22.13 -31.16 -6.61
C SER A 450 21.58 -30.48 -7.86
N SER A 451 20.72 -29.44 -7.79
CA SER A 451 20.09 -28.87 -9.00
C SER A 451 20.49 -27.43 -9.38
N VAL A 452 21.52 -26.86 -8.75
CA VAL A 452 21.97 -25.48 -9.03
C VAL A 452 22.88 -25.38 -10.27
N LYS A 453 23.23 -26.48 -10.94
CA LYS A 453 24.28 -26.46 -11.98
C LYS A 453 23.85 -26.53 -13.45
N ASN A 454 22.57 -26.47 -13.80
CA ASN A 454 22.15 -26.46 -15.21
C ASN A 454 21.11 -25.39 -15.52
N THR A 455 21.57 -24.16 -15.75
CA THR A 455 20.85 -23.18 -16.56
C THR A 455 21.77 -22.73 -17.67
N LEU A 456 21.58 -23.32 -18.86
CA LEU A 456 21.78 -22.76 -20.20
C LEU A 456 21.71 -23.91 -21.22
N LYS A 457 20.51 -24.47 -21.41
CA LYS A 457 20.13 -25.04 -22.71
C LYS A 457 18.75 -24.52 -23.06
N LYS A 458 18.75 -23.60 -24.03
CA LYS A 458 17.59 -23.11 -24.74
C LYS A 458 16.97 -24.32 -25.46
N SER A 459 15.81 -24.79 -25.00
CA SER A 459 15.02 -25.75 -25.76
C SER A 459 14.24 -24.99 -26.82
N GLU A 460 14.39 -25.40 -28.08
CA GLU A 460 13.90 -24.71 -29.27
C GLU A 460 12.39 -24.87 -29.52
N ASN A 461 11.58 -25.39 -28.60
CA ASN A 461 10.12 -25.41 -28.78
C ASN A 461 9.25 -25.55 -27.49
N GLY A 462 9.78 -25.24 -26.31
CA GLY A 462 9.01 -25.36 -25.06
C GLY A 462 8.38 -24.03 -24.62
N ARG A 463 7.05 -23.89 -24.65
CA ARG A 463 6.37 -22.75 -24.01
C ARG A 463 6.66 -22.76 -22.51
N THR A 464 7.36 -21.75 -22.02
CA THR A 464 7.43 -21.46 -20.58
C THR A 464 6.04 -21.05 -20.10
N LEU A 465 5.41 -21.86 -19.26
CA LEU A 465 4.14 -21.51 -18.64
C LEU A 465 4.43 -20.55 -17.48
N THR A 466 4.03 -19.30 -17.67
CA THR A 466 4.01 -18.30 -16.59
C THR A 466 2.89 -18.67 -15.60
N PRO A 467 3.15 -18.62 -14.29
CA PRO A 467 2.12 -18.86 -13.27
C PRO A 467 0.91 -17.94 -13.47
N SER A 468 -0.30 -18.47 -13.32
CA SER A 468 -1.55 -17.71 -13.50
C SER A 468 -2.13 -17.19 -12.17
N ILE A 469 -3.18 -16.37 -12.22
CA ILE A 469 -3.87 -15.89 -11.01
C ILE A 469 -4.49 -17.08 -10.26
N GLU A 470 -5.06 -18.04 -11.00
CA GLU A 470 -5.69 -19.25 -10.49
C GLU A 470 -4.72 -20.14 -9.71
N ASP A 471 -3.43 -20.18 -10.10
CA ASP A 471 -2.38 -20.86 -9.32
C ASP A 471 -2.23 -20.24 -7.92
N TYR A 472 -2.25 -18.92 -7.83
CA TYR A 472 -2.19 -18.19 -6.54
C TYR A 472 -3.50 -18.33 -5.73
N VAL A 473 -4.67 -18.35 -6.38
CA VAL A 473 -5.94 -18.65 -5.71
C VAL A 473 -5.89 -20.03 -5.05
N SER A 474 -5.41 -21.03 -5.80
CA SER A 474 -5.26 -22.41 -5.32
C SER A 474 -4.26 -22.50 -4.16
N LEU A 475 -3.14 -21.77 -4.24
CA LEU A 475 -2.15 -21.66 -3.17
C LEU A 475 -2.78 -21.12 -1.87
N LEU A 476 -3.51 -20.01 -1.95
CA LEU A 476 -4.12 -19.36 -0.80
C LEU A 476 -5.25 -20.22 -0.19
N ARG A 477 -6.11 -20.81 -1.03
CA ARG A 477 -7.17 -21.73 -0.57
C ARG A 477 -6.62 -22.95 0.16
N ARG A 478 -5.51 -23.52 -0.32
CA ARG A 478 -4.85 -24.67 0.33
C ARG A 478 -4.25 -24.30 1.69
N ASN A 479 -3.74 -23.08 1.83
CA ASN A 479 -2.98 -22.66 3.00
C ASN A 479 -3.77 -21.81 4.01
N ARG A 480 -5.02 -21.40 3.72
CA ARG A 480 -5.84 -20.58 4.63
C ARG A 480 -6.06 -21.19 6.01
N GLN A 481 -6.06 -22.52 6.11
CA GLN A 481 -6.19 -23.23 7.39
C GLN A 481 -5.04 -22.94 8.36
N LEU A 482 -3.86 -22.55 7.85
CA LEU A 482 -2.72 -22.15 8.69
C LEU A 482 -3.06 -20.89 9.51
N LEU A 483 -3.71 -19.91 8.87
CA LEU A 483 -4.20 -18.70 9.53
C LEU A 483 -5.31 -19.04 10.53
N TYR A 484 -6.26 -19.89 10.15
CA TYR A 484 -7.37 -20.24 11.04
C TYR A 484 -6.92 -21.01 12.28
N SER A 485 -5.98 -21.95 12.13
CA SER A 485 -5.36 -22.65 13.26
C SER A 485 -4.68 -21.67 14.22
N PHE A 486 -3.95 -20.68 13.69
CA PHE A 486 -3.32 -19.64 14.52
C PHE A 486 -4.37 -18.80 15.25
N LEU A 487 -5.37 -18.29 14.52
CA LEU A 487 -6.44 -17.47 15.09
C LEU A 487 -7.24 -18.23 16.15
N GLN A 488 -7.56 -19.51 15.93
CA GLN A 488 -8.24 -20.35 16.90
C GLN A 488 -7.43 -20.50 18.19
N GLN A 489 -6.13 -20.81 18.09
CA GLN A 489 -5.28 -20.96 19.26
C GLN A 489 -5.06 -19.63 19.99
N ALA A 490 -4.79 -18.56 19.25
CA ALA A 490 -4.61 -17.22 19.81
C ALA A 490 -5.89 -16.75 20.51
N ALA A 491 -7.06 -16.83 19.86
CA ALA A 491 -8.33 -16.42 20.43
C ALA A 491 -8.77 -17.31 21.60
N GLY A 492 -8.57 -18.63 21.49
CA GLY A 492 -8.99 -19.58 22.52
C GLY A 492 -8.13 -19.53 23.78
N LYS A 493 -6.83 -19.28 23.65
CA LYS A 493 -5.88 -19.38 24.78
C LYS A 493 -5.43 -18.02 25.32
N CYS A 494 -5.46 -16.95 24.51
CA CYS A 494 -5.01 -15.60 24.92
C CYS A 494 -6.21 -14.67 25.18
N THR A 495 -6.98 -14.94 26.24
CA THR A 495 -8.22 -14.20 26.57
C THR A 495 -8.05 -12.68 26.66
N ASP A 496 -6.98 -12.20 27.29
CA ASP A 496 -6.76 -10.76 27.47
C ASP A 496 -6.48 -10.08 26.13
N LEU A 497 -5.56 -10.65 25.33
CA LEU A 497 -5.24 -10.19 23.99
C LEU A 497 -6.47 -10.23 23.08
N ARG A 498 -7.27 -11.31 23.13
CA ARG A 498 -8.52 -11.42 22.40
C ARG A 498 -9.49 -10.30 22.77
N THR A 499 -9.64 -10.04 24.07
CA THR A 499 -10.58 -9.02 24.57
C THR A 499 -10.17 -7.63 24.12
N GLU A 500 -8.88 -7.31 24.23
CA GLU A 500 -8.32 -6.05 23.77
C GLU A 500 -8.45 -5.88 22.24
N LEU A 501 -8.06 -6.90 21.47
CA LEU A 501 -8.14 -6.87 20.01
C LEU A 501 -9.59 -6.74 19.53
N LYS A 502 -10.51 -7.49 20.15
CA LYS A 502 -11.94 -7.41 19.84
C LYS A 502 -12.51 -6.02 20.14
N ALA A 503 -12.15 -5.43 21.28
CA ALA A 503 -12.54 -4.06 21.62
C ALA A 503 -12.00 -3.07 20.59
N TRP A 504 -10.72 -3.18 20.24
CA TRP A 504 -10.10 -2.35 19.21
C TRP A 504 -10.79 -2.49 17.85
N CYS A 505 -11.09 -3.71 17.38
CA CYS A 505 -11.82 -3.91 16.13
C CYS A 505 -13.20 -3.24 16.15
N LYS A 506 -13.93 -3.32 17.28
CA LYS A 506 -15.25 -2.70 17.45
C LYS A 506 -15.18 -1.18 17.47
N ASP A 507 -14.11 -0.60 18.01
CA ASP A 507 -13.93 0.84 18.00
C ASP A 507 -13.47 1.33 16.63
N PHE A 508 -12.51 0.65 16.02
CA PHE A 508 -12.00 0.97 14.69
C PHE A 508 -13.10 0.92 13.62
N ILE A 509 -13.96 -0.11 13.61
CA ILE A 509 -14.96 -0.24 12.56
C ILE A 509 -16.02 0.89 12.56
N LYS A 510 -16.19 1.59 13.70
CA LYS A 510 -17.13 2.72 13.80
C LYS A 510 -16.70 3.90 12.93
N GLU A 511 -15.41 4.02 12.64
CA GLU A 511 -14.83 5.05 11.79
C GLU A 511 -15.36 4.99 10.36
N PHE A 512 -15.90 3.84 9.96
CA PHE A 512 -16.51 3.60 8.66
C PHE A 512 -18.04 3.75 8.66
N ARG A 513 -18.70 4.22 9.73
CA ARG A 513 -20.17 4.37 9.75
C ARG A 513 -20.61 5.75 9.24
N GLN A 514 -21.55 5.85 8.32
CA GLN A 514 -22.17 7.16 8.05
C GLN A 514 -22.96 7.68 9.27
N ASP A 515 -22.97 9.00 9.47
CA ASP A 515 -23.71 9.65 10.56
C ASP A 515 -25.21 9.65 10.27
N SER A 516 -26.02 9.29 11.27
CA SER A 516 -27.48 9.18 11.13
C SER A 516 -28.20 10.50 10.82
N ALA A 517 -27.56 11.65 11.06
CA ALA A 517 -28.12 12.97 10.73
C ALA A 517 -28.10 13.28 9.21
N GLN A 518 -27.20 12.66 8.44
CA GLN A 518 -27.10 12.84 6.98
C GLN A 518 -28.07 11.92 6.21
N GLU A 519 -28.71 10.97 6.89
CA GLU A 519 -29.68 10.02 6.33
C GLU A 519 -30.95 10.72 5.78
N GLN A 520 -31.29 11.92 6.26
CA GLN A 520 -32.53 12.61 5.89
C GLN A 520 -32.49 13.30 4.51
N HIS A 521 -31.30 13.59 3.96
CA HIS A 521 -31.17 14.30 2.68
C HIS A 521 -30.93 13.38 1.47
N ALA A 522 -30.71 12.08 1.67
CA ALA A 522 -30.37 11.12 0.60
C ALA A 522 -31.59 10.47 -0.10
N ASN A 523 -32.80 10.96 0.13
CA ASN A 523 -34.05 10.35 -0.36
C ASN A 523 -34.42 10.69 -1.83
N LEU A 524 -33.43 10.98 -2.68
CA LEU A 524 -33.66 11.22 -4.09
C LEU A 524 -32.71 10.32 -4.91
N GLU A 525 -33.33 9.38 -5.63
CA GLU A 525 -32.77 8.44 -6.62
C GLU A 525 -32.42 7.02 -6.12
N GLU A 526 -33.40 6.12 -6.30
CA GLU A 526 -33.18 4.67 -6.37
C GLU A 526 -32.33 4.36 -7.61
N GLY A 527 -31.09 3.89 -7.41
CA GLY A 527 -30.29 3.36 -8.52
C GLY A 527 -28.80 3.17 -8.25
N ARG A 528 -28.20 3.99 -7.37
CA ARG A 528 -26.81 3.79 -6.89
C ARG A 528 -26.72 4.14 -5.41
N LYS A 529 -26.56 3.14 -4.55
CA LYS A 529 -26.14 3.32 -3.14
C LYS A 529 -24.70 3.89 -3.14
N GLY A 530 -24.49 5.17 -3.45
CA GLY A 530 -23.13 5.60 -3.79
C GLY A 530 -22.96 7.06 -4.18
N GLY A 531 -23.25 7.96 -3.25
CA GLY A 531 -22.65 9.30 -3.24
C GLY A 531 -21.24 9.25 -2.65
N ALA A 532 -20.76 10.38 -2.12
CA ALA A 532 -19.52 10.45 -1.35
C ALA A 532 -19.72 10.20 0.16
N GLY A 533 -20.86 9.59 0.52
CA GLY A 533 -21.27 9.35 1.90
C GLY A 533 -21.17 10.62 2.76
N ARG A 534 -20.41 10.59 3.87
CA ARG A 534 -20.27 11.75 4.79
C ARG A 534 -19.79 13.03 4.09
N MET A 535 -19.04 12.90 2.98
CA MET A 535 -18.48 14.02 2.24
C MET A 535 -19.43 14.65 1.23
N SER A 536 -20.60 14.05 0.95
CA SER A 536 -21.48 14.51 -0.13
C SER A 536 -21.90 15.98 0.01
N GLY A 537 -22.27 16.40 1.22
CA GLY A 537 -22.63 17.79 1.49
C GLY A 537 -21.47 18.78 1.31
N ASN A 538 -20.27 18.41 1.75
CA ASN A 538 -19.07 19.24 1.60
C ASN A 538 -18.68 19.38 0.13
N LEU A 539 -18.75 18.29 -0.64
CA LEU A 539 -18.45 18.30 -2.07
C LEU A 539 -19.47 19.10 -2.87
N GLN A 540 -20.75 18.98 -2.55
CA GLN A 540 -21.78 19.83 -3.14
C GLN A 540 -21.52 21.30 -2.84
N SER A 541 -21.16 21.64 -1.58
CA SER A 541 -20.83 23.02 -1.21
C SER A 541 -19.60 23.56 -1.96
N LEU A 542 -18.56 22.73 -2.12
CA LEU A 542 -17.36 23.09 -2.88
C LEU A 542 -17.68 23.35 -4.35
N PHE A 543 -18.49 22.49 -4.96
CA PHE A 543 -18.92 22.64 -6.35
C PHE A 543 -19.82 23.88 -6.55
N SER A 544 -20.81 24.08 -5.66
CA SER A 544 -21.69 25.25 -5.69
C SER A 544 -20.94 26.57 -5.50
N GLY A 545 -19.76 26.54 -4.86
CA GLY A 545 -18.89 27.71 -4.69
C GLY A 545 -18.08 28.11 -5.92
N LEU A 546 -18.06 27.29 -6.97
CA LEU A 546 -17.36 27.60 -8.22
C LEU A 546 -18.13 28.63 -9.07
N PRO A 547 -17.44 29.45 -9.88
CA PRO A 547 -18.08 30.28 -10.91
C PRO A 547 -18.89 29.44 -11.91
N GLU A 548 -20.00 29.96 -12.43
CA GLU A 548 -20.90 29.21 -13.33
C GLU A 548 -20.20 28.67 -14.58
N ASP A 549 -19.24 29.42 -15.15
CA ASP A 549 -18.43 28.98 -16.30
C ASP A 549 -17.54 27.78 -15.97
N LYS A 550 -17.07 27.68 -14.72
CA LYS A 550 -16.27 26.55 -14.23
C LYS A 550 -17.14 25.36 -13.84
N GLN A 551 -18.33 25.59 -13.31
CA GLN A 551 -19.28 24.53 -12.96
C GLN A 551 -19.62 23.67 -14.17
N ALA A 552 -19.89 24.28 -15.34
CA ALA A 552 -20.16 23.52 -16.57
C ALA A 552 -18.97 22.64 -17.02
N VAL A 553 -17.74 23.15 -16.94
CA VAL A 553 -16.52 22.40 -17.31
C VAL A 553 -16.25 21.26 -16.33
N VAL A 554 -16.44 21.51 -15.03
CA VAL A 554 -16.28 20.49 -13.98
C VAL A 554 -17.34 19.40 -14.15
N LEU A 555 -18.61 19.75 -14.38
CA LEU A 555 -19.69 18.77 -14.63
C LEU A 555 -19.35 17.82 -15.77
N ALA A 556 -18.93 18.34 -16.92
CA ALA A 556 -18.52 17.51 -18.05
C ALA A 556 -17.35 16.55 -17.70
N SER A 557 -16.42 17.01 -16.86
CA SER A 557 -15.32 16.17 -16.37
C SER A 557 -15.80 15.10 -15.39
N LEU A 558 -16.74 15.44 -14.50
CA LEU A 558 -17.34 14.52 -13.54
C LEU A 558 -18.18 13.45 -14.23
N ASP A 559 -18.95 13.80 -15.25
CA ASP A 559 -19.71 12.85 -16.06
C ASP A 559 -18.78 11.88 -16.79
N SER A 560 -17.73 12.40 -17.43
CA SER A 560 -16.72 11.56 -18.08
C SER A 560 -16.01 10.63 -17.09
N HIS A 561 -15.76 11.08 -15.86
CA HIS A 561 -15.11 10.25 -14.83
C HIS A 561 -16.08 9.22 -14.24
N ALA A 562 -17.36 9.58 -14.04
CA ALA A 562 -18.40 8.64 -13.62
C ALA A 562 -18.57 7.50 -14.64
N ASP A 563 -18.59 7.83 -15.94
CA ASP A 563 -18.58 6.85 -17.03
C ASP A 563 -17.34 5.95 -17.00
N TYR A 564 -16.17 6.52 -16.70
CA TYR A 564 -14.93 5.77 -16.55
C TYR A 564 -15.01 4.79 -15.37
N LEU A 565 -15.50 5.22 -14.21
CA LEU A 565 -15.66 4.36 -13.03
C LEU A 565 -16.65 3.22 -13.30
N GLU A 566 -17.78 3.47 -13.97
CA GLU A 566 -18.73 2.42 -14.33
C GLU A 566 -18.10 1.39 -15.29
N LYS A 567 -17.32 1.85 -16.28
CA LYS A 567 -16.57 0.94 -17.17
C LYS A 567 -15.53 0.13 -16.41
N LEU A 568 -14.79 0.77 -15.50
CA LEU A 568 -13.77 0.11 -14.69
C LEU A 568 -14.38 -0.97 -13.79
N GLU A 569 -15.53 -0.69 -13.18
CA GLU A 569 -16.30 -1.64 -12.37
C GLU A 569 -16.73 -2.86 -13.22
N LYS A 570 -17.30 -2.63 -14.41
CA LYS A 570 -17.67 -3.71 -15.34
C LYS A 570 -16.48 -4.57 -15.76
N VAL A 571 -15.33 -3.96 -16.05
CA VAL A 571 -14.10 -4.69 -16.39
C VAL A 571 -13.58 -5.51 -15.21
N SER A 572 -13.58 -4.92 -14.01
CA SER A 572 -13.17 -5.61 -12.77
C SER A 572 -14.05 -6.83 -12.51
N MET A 573 -15.37 -6.66 -12.62
CA MET A 573 -16.36 -7.73 -12.46
C MET A 573 -16.18 -8.86 -13.49
N ALA A 574 -16.03 -8.50 -14.77
CA ALA A 574 -15.80 -9.48 -15.83
C ALA A 574 -14.48 -10.25 -15.63
N ARG A 575 -13.43 -9.56 -15.17
CA ARG A 575 -12.14 -10.21 -14.86
C ARG A 575 -12.25 -11.17 -13.69
N MET A 576 -12.94 -10.77 -12.61
CA MET A 576 -13.19 -11.65 -11.47
C MET A 576 -13.97 -12.89 -11.87
N GLN A 577 -15.03 -12.72 -12.68
CA GLN A 577 -15.80 -13.83 -13.21
C GLN A 577 -14.94 -14.77 -14.07
N SER A 578 -14.09 -14.22 -14.94
CA SER A 578 -13.16 -15.03 -15.74
C SER A 578 -12.20 -15.84 -14.88
N VAL A 579 -11.71 -15.30 -13.76
CA VAL A 579 -10.86 -16.08 -12.83
C VAL A 579 -11.67 -17.21 -12.21
N LEU A 580 -12.91 -16.95 -11.78
CA LEU A 580 -13.79 -17.97 -11.21
C LEU A 580 -14.09 -19.11 -12.21
N ASP A 581 -14.39 -18.76 -13.46
CA ASP A 581 -14.70 -19.72 -14.52
C ASP A 581 -13.50 -20.64 -14.85
N ASN A 582 -12.28 -20.15 -14.63
CA ASN A 582 -11.04 -20.88 -14.89
C ASN A 582 -10.54 -21.72 -13.70
N LEU A 583 -11.16 -21.63 -12.51
CA LEU A 583 -10.72 -22.39 -11.35
C LEU A 583 -11.08 -23.89 -11.52
N PRO A 584 -10.15 -24.82 -11.24
CA PRO A 584 -10.43 -26.24 -11.32
C PRO A 584 -11.45 -26.65 -10.24
N GLY A 585 -12.63 -27.09 -10.67
CA GLY A 585 -13.62 -27.76 -9.83
C GLY A 585 -14.80 -26.90 -9.37
N ALA A 586 -15.73 -26.62 -10.29
CA ALA A 586 -17.14 -26.43 -9.98
C ALA A 586 -18.01 -27.54 -10.61
N GLY A 587 -17.41 -28.63 -11.11
CA GLY A 587 -18.12 -29.63 -11.93
C GLY A 587 -17.85 -31.10 -11.62
N GLU A 588 -17.00 -31.44 -10.65
CA GLU A 588 -16.74 -32.84 -10.30
C GLU A 588 -16.76 -33.00 -8.78
N ASP A 589 -17.56 -33.97 -8.33
CA ASP A 589 -17.91 -34.26 -6.95
C ASP A 589 -16.69 -34.32 -6.01
N GLU A 590 -16.81 -33.64 -4.88
CA GLU A 590 -15.96 -33.82 -3.70
C GLU A 590 -16.12 -35.27 -3.22
N PRO A 591 -15.08 -36.14 -3.23
CA PRO A 591 -15.21 -37.42 -2.57
C PRO A 591 -15.20 -37.15 -1.07
N ALA A 592 -16.31 -37.52 -0.42
CA ALA A 592 -16.52 -37.44 1.01
C ALA A 592 -15.25 -37.83 1.78
N VAL A 593 -14.81 -36.93 2.67
CA VAL A 593 -13.77 -37.20 3.66
C VAL A 593 -14.33 -38.23 4.65
N GLY A 594 -14.20 -39.50 4.27
CA GLY A 594 -14.44 -40.67 5.10
C GLY A 594 -13.14 -41.41 5.30
N SER A 595 -12.60 -41.30 6.52
CA SER A 595 -11.70 -42.27 7.17
C SER A 595 -10.70 -43.03 6.29
N ARG A 596 -9.41 -42.71 6.45
CA ARG A 596 -8.40 -43.69 6.90
C ARG A 596 -7.05 -43.01 7.15
N ILE A 597 -6.79 -42.86 8.44
CA ILE A 597 -5.47 -43.08 9.05
C ILE A 597 -4.94 -44.43 8.54
N CYS A 598 -3.72 -44.45 7.98
CA CYS A 598 -2.81 -45.58 8.17
C CYS A 598 -1.37 -45.09 8.03
N TRP A 599 -0.64 -45.23 9.13
CA TRP A 599 0.81 -45.06 9.21
C TRP A 599 1.53 -46.11 8.36
N MET A 600 2.64 -45.70 7.73
CA MET A 600 3.89 -46.45 7.68
C MET A 600 5.05 -45.47 7.55
#